data_AF-A0A4P7WX43-F1
#
_entry.id   AF-A0A4P7WX43-F1
#
_cell.length_a   1.000
_cell.length_b   1.000
_cell.length_c   1.000
_cell.angle_alpha   90.00
_cell.angle_beta   90.00
_cell.angle_gamma   90.00
#
_symmetry.space_group_name_H-M   'P 1'
#
loop_
_entity.id
_entity.type
_entity.pdbx_description
1 polymer ?
#
loop_
_entity_poly.entity_id
_entity_poly.type
_entity_poly.pdbx_seq_one_letter_code
_entity_poly.pdbx_strand_id
1 'polypeptide(L)'
;METSQPKKTWSLQDNKRTESQRKQFKATGKTQKNKNVTYLFSVIGVLLVVSFLLPMLYDQDVSVCITDTFCLNSQQDVILYPLYIFCTIVILILAIYGAYVMGKKIGDRFKV
;
A
#
# COMPACT_ATOMS: atom_id res chain seq x y z
N MET A 1 -26.26 -13.56 -12.79
CA MET A 1 -25.10 -13.53 -13.72
C MET A 1 -25.12 -12.19 -14.42
N GLU A 2 -24.30 -11.23 -14.00
CA GLU A 2 -24.12 -9.98 -14.74
C GLU A 2 -23.22 -10.25 -15.94
N THR A 3 -23.82 -10.34 -17.12
CA THR A 3 -23.09 -10.32 -18.38
C THR A 3 -22.72 -8.87 -18.71
N SER A 4 -21.66 -8.36 -18.09
CA SER A 4 -21.06 -7.08 -18.48
C SER A 4 -20.31 -7.24 -19.81
N GLN A 5 -21.04 -7.56 -20.88
CA GLN A 5 -20.55 -7.44 -22.24
C GLN A 5 -20.39 -5.94 -22.53
N PRO A 6 -19.19 -5.44 -22.87
CA PRO A 6 -18.99 -4.02 -23.12
C PRO A 6 -19.88 -3.61 -24.30
N LYS A 7 -20.81 -2.67 -24.06
CA LYS A 7 -21.68 -2.11 -25.10
C LYS A 7 -20.80 -1.62 -26.25
N LYS A 8 -20.88 -2.27 -27.40
CA LYS A 8 -20.20 -1.85 -28.62
C LYS A 8 -20.75 -0.48 -29.01
N THR A 9 -20.00 0.57 -28.73
CA THR A 9 -20.36 1.94 -29.09
C THR A 9 -20.18 2.08 -30.60
N TRP A 10 -21.28 2.07 -31.35
CA TRP A 10 -21.26 2.34 -32.78
C TRP A 10 -21.14 3.84 -33.00
N SER A 11 -19.92 4.36 -33.10
CA SER A 11 -19.78 5.69 -33.71
C SER A 11 -19.93 5.51 -35.22
N LEU A 12 -20.75 6.35 -35.87
CA LEU A 12 -20.90 6.38 -37.33
C LEU A 12 -19.57 6.62 -38.08
N GLN A 13 -18.51 6.98 -37.34
CA GLN A 13 -17.18 7.29 -37.84
C GLN A 13 -16.22 6.10 -37.79
N ASP A 14 -16.56 5.03 -37.04
CA ASP A 14 -15.72 3.84 -36.96
C ASP A 14 -15.66 3.13 -38.31
N ASN A 15 -16.78 3.01 -39.03
CA ASN A 15 -16.82 2.24 -40.28
C ASN A 15 -16.10 2.91 -41.47
N LYS A 16 -15.79 4.21 -41.41
CA LYS A 16 -15.14 4.95 -42.52
C LYS A 16 -13.65 5.27 -42.30
N ARG A 17 -13.13 5.12 -41.08
CA ARG A 17 -11.77 5.55 -40.72
C ARG A 17 -10.86 4.37 -40.39
N THR A 18 -9.63 4.44 -40.91
CA THR A 18 -8.55 3.50 -40.55
C THR A 18 -8.13 3.68 -39.08
N GLU A 19 -7.50 2.67 -38.47
CA GLU A 19 -7.12 2.71 -37.05
C GLU A 19 -6.27 3.93 -36.67
N SER A 20 -5.43 4.40 -37.59
CA SER A 20 -4.61 5.60 -37.42
C SER A 20 -5.45 6.88 -37.30
N GLN A 21 -6.48 7.02 -38.15
CA GLN A 21 -7.42 8.14 -38.10
C GLN A 21 -8.31 8.07 -36.85
N ARG A 22 -8.66 6.88 -36.36
CA ARG A 22 -9.42 6.74 -35.10
C ARG A 22 -8.62 7.17 -33.87
N LYS A 23 -7.30 6.91 -33.85
CA LYS A 23 -6.39 7.36 -32.78
C LYS A 23 -6.34 8.90 -32.64
N GLN A 24 -6.63 9.65 -33.71
CA GLN A 24 -6.69 11.11 -33.69
C GLN A 24 -7.90 11.68 -32.94
N PHE A 25 -8.97 10.89 -32.79
CA PHE A 25 -10.21 11.31 -32.12
C PHE A 25 -10.41 10.65 -30.75
N LYS A 26 -9.37 10.03 -30.19
CA LYS A 26 -9.44 9.59 -28.78
C LYS A 26 -9.65 10.83 -27.90
N ALA A 27 -10.61 10.74 -26.98
CA ALA A 27 -10.85 11.81 -26.01
C ALA A 27 -9.53 12.20 -25.32
N THR A 28 -9.09 13.43 -25.55
CA THR A 28 -7.85 14.02 -25.00
C THR A 28 -7.99 14.42 -23.52
N GLY A 29 -9.01 13.91 -22.84
CA GLY A 29 -9.15 14.09 -21.39
C GLY A 29 -7.91 13.55 -20.70
N LYS A 30 -7.32 14.35 -19.79
CA LYS A 30 -6.19 13.90 -18.97
C LYS A 30 -6.57 12.57 -18.30
N THR A 31 -5.85 11.51 -18.63
CA THR A 31 -5.99 10.23 -17.93
C THR A 31 -5.77 10.48 -16.44
N GLN A 32 -6.75 10.11 -15.63
CA GLN A 32 -6.70 10.32 -14.19
C GLN A 32 -5.45 9.58 -13.67
N LYS A 33 -4.44 10.33 -13.23
CA LYS A 33 -3.20 9.74 -12.72
C LYS A 33 -3.55 8.89 -11.50
N ASN A 34 -3.14 7.63 -11.52
CA ASN A 34 -3.26 6.76 -10.36
C ASN A 34 -2.34 7.27 -9.25
N LYS A 35 -2.92 7.88 -8.22
CA LYS A 35 -2.18 8.44 -7.07
C LYS A 35 -1.89 7.39 -5.99
N ASN A 36 -2.34 6.15 -6.14
CA ASN A 36 -2.25 5.12 -5.10
C ASN A 36 -0.79 4.85 -4.69
N VAL A 37 0.14 4.87 -5.64
CA VAL A 37 1.57 4.69 -5.39
C VAL A 37 2.13 5.85 -4.57
N THR A 38 1.77 7.09 -4.92
CA THR A 38 2.18 8.28 -4.15
C THR A 38 1.62 8.24 -2.73
N TYR A 39 0.36 7.83 -2.56
CA TYR A 39 -0.22 7.65 -1.24
C TYR A 39 0.51 6.58 -0.43
N LEU A 40 0.81 5.42 -1.04
CA LEU A 40 1.56 4.35 -0.37
C LEU A 40 2.92 4.85 0.13
N PHE A 41 3.70 5.52 -0.72
CA PHE A 41 4.99 6.08 -0.30
C PHE A 41 4.85 7.17 0.77
N SER A 42 3.80 8.00 0.68
CA SER A 42 3.56 9.03 1.70
C SER A 42 3.26 8.42 3.07
N VAL A 43 2.46 7.34 3.12
CA VAL A 43 2.14 6.63 4.36
C VAL A 43 3.40 5.96 4.94
N ILE A 44 4.20 5.31 4.09
CA ILE A 44 5.48 4.70 4.51
C ILE A 44 6.42 5.77 5.08
N GLY A 45 6.52 6.93 4.42
CA GLY A 45 7.36 8.04 4.88
C GLY A 45 6.91 8.59 6.23
N VAL A 46 5.61 8.84 6.41
CA VAL A 46 5.06 9.30 7.70
C VAL A 46 5.30 8.26 8.78
N LEU A 47 5.08 6.98 8.48
CA LEU A 47 5.29 5.90 9.45
C LEU A 47 6.76 5.85 9.90
N LEU A 48 7.70 6.01 8.97
CA LEU A 48 9.13 6.06 9.29
C LEU A 48 9.45 7.26 10.20
N VAL A 49 8.95 8.45 9.89
CA VAL A 49 9.15 9.66 10.72
C VAL A 49 8.61 9.45 12.13
N VAL A 50 7.41 8.88 12.26
CA VAL A 50 6.80 8.56 13.56
C VAL A 50 7.67 7.56 14.32
N SER A 51 8.19 6.52 13.67
CA SER A 51 9.09 5.54 14.32
C SER A 51 10.40 6.16 14.83
N PHE A 52 10.91 7.21 14.19
CA PHE A 52 12.07 7.98 14.68
C PHE A 52 11.73 8.93 15.83
N LEU A 53 10.51 9.44 15.88
CA LEU A 53 10.03 10.32 16.96
C LEU A 53 9.72 9.54 18.24
N LEU A 54 9.22 8.30 18.13
CA LEU A 54 8.81 7.51 19.29
C LEU A 54 9.89 7.41 20.38
N PRO A 55 11.14 7.03 20.08
CA PRO A 55 12.19 6.94 21.09
C PRO A 55 12.53 8.27 21.75
N MET A 56 12.33 9.40 21.07
CA MET A 56 12.59 10.73 21.63
C MET A 56 11.54 11.17 22.66
N LEU A 57 10.37 10.51 22.70
CA LEU A 57 9.31 10.82 23.66
C LEU A 57 9.53 10.14 25.02
N TYR A 58 10.47 9.19 25.10
CA TYR A 58 10.77 8.46 26.33
C TYR A 58 12.12 8.88 26.88
N ASP A 59 12.15 9.32 28.14
CA ASP A 59 13.39 9.73 28.84
C ASP A 59 14.23 8.55 29.32
N GLN A 60 13.69 7.33 29.27
CA GLN A 60 14.37 6.12 29.73
C GLN A 60 14.98 5.34 28.58
N ASP A 61 16.15 4.78 28.85
CA ASP A 61 16.85 3.90 27.91
C ASP A 61 16.10 2.58 27.82
N VAL A 62 15.53 2.32 26.64
CA VAL A 62 14.85 1.07 26.36
C VAL A 62 15.80 0.19 25.56
N SER A 63 16.10 -0.99 26.08
CA SER A 63 16.88 -2.02 25.39
C SER A 63 16.01 -3.19 24.98
N VAL A 64 16.11 -3.61 23.72
CA VAL A 64 15.41 -4.77 23.16
C VAL A 64 16.43 -5.76 22.63
N CYS A 65 16.41 -6.99 23.12
CA CYS A 65 17.25 -8.06 22.61
C CYS A 65 16.50 -8.90 21.58
N ILE A 66 17.03 -8.97 20.36
CA ILE A 66 16.50 -9.80 19.27
C ILE A 66 16.93 -11.25 19.47
N THR A 67 18.16 -11.43 19.95
CA THR A 67 18.78 -12.72 20.26
C THR A 67 19.58 -12.56 21.55
N ASP A 68 20.01 -13.67 22.16
CA ASP A 68 20.79 -13.67 23.40
C ASP A 68 22.09 -12.84 23.32
N THR A 69 22.61 -12.62 22.12
CA THR A 69 23.85 -11.87 21.87
C THR A 69 23.65 -10.52 21.20
N PHE A 70 22.44 -10.19 20.73
CA PHE A 70 22.19 -8.98 19.96
C PHE A 70 21.07 -8.14 20.58
N CYS A 71 21.46 -7.05 21.22
CA CYS A 71 20.57 -6.11 21.88
C CYS A 71 20.71 -4.72 21.25
N LEU A 72 19.57 -4.09 21.01
CA LEU A 72 19.44 -2.73 20.50
C LEU A 72 19.06 -1.81 21.65
N ASN A 73 19.72 -0.67 21.76
CA ASN A 73 19.42 0.33 22.78
C ASN A 73 18.94 1.64 22.13
N SER A 74 17.91 2.28 22.70
CA SER A 74 17.33 3.51 22.15
C SER A 74 18.29 4.71 22.09
N GLN A 75 19.25 4.83 23.01
CA GLN A 75 20.28 5.88 23.02
C GLN A 75 21.48 5.53 22.14
N GLN A 76 21.96 4.29 22.21
CA GLN A 76 23.20 3.90 21.52
C GLN A 76 22.95 3.64 20.03
N ASP A 77 21.81 3.04 19.69
CA ASP A 77 21.47 2.61 18.34
C ASP A 77 20.41 3.53 17.70
N VAL A 78 20.72 4.83 17.60
CA VAL A 78 19.79 5.90 17.17
C VAL A 78 19.17 5.66 15.78
N ILE A 79 19.77 4.82 14.94
CA ILE A 79 19.25 4.47 13.61
C ILE A 79 18.57 3.09 13.62
N LEU A 80 19.23 2.11 14.22
CA LEU A 80 18.80 0.71 14.13
C LEU A 80 17.58 0.44 15.02
N TYR A 81 17.48 1.12 16.16
CA TYR A 81 16.34 1.02 17.07
C TYR A 81 15.03 1.58 16.46
N PRO A 82 14.98 2.80 15.89
CA PRO A 82 13.81 3.24 15.12
C PRO A 82 13.43 2.36 13.93
N LEU A 83 14.43 1.84 13.20
CA LEU A 83 14.18 0.91 12.09
C LEU A 83 13.54 -0.39 12.57
N TYR A 84 13.99 -0.91 13.71
CA TYR A 84 13.35 -2.06 14.36
C TYR A 84 11.89 -1.78 14.70
N ILE A 85 11.59 -0.62 15.30
CA ILE A 85 10.21 -0.20 15.61
C ILE A 85 9.37 -0.13 14.32
N PHE A 86 9.90 0.52 13.28
CA PHE A 86 9.23 0.65 11.99
C PHE A 86 8.87 -0.73 11.40
N CYS A 87 9.85 -1.63 11.32
CA CYS A 87 9.63 -2.99 10.81
C CYS A 87 8.60 -3.76 11.65
N THR A 88 8.65 -3.63 12.97
CA THR A 88 7.70 -4.26 13.88
C THR A 88 6.27 -3.78 13.62
N ILE A 89 6.07 -2.46 13.47
CA ILE A 89 4.75 -1.90 13.14
C ILE A 89 4.27 -2.39 11.77
N VAL A 90 5.14 -2.41 10.76
CA VAL A 90 4.80 -2.92 9.42
C VAL A 90 4.36 -4.38 9.47
N ILE A 91 5.09 -5.24 10.19
CA ILE A 91 4.74 -6.66 10.35
C ILE A 91 3.37 -6.80 11.04
N LEU A 92 3.10 -6.02 12.08
CA LEU A 92 1.80 -6.03 12.76
C LEU A 92 0.65 -5.65 11.82
N ILE A 93 0.82 -4.59 11.04
CA ILE A 93 -0.19 -4.16 10.06
C ILE A 93 -0.43 -5.25 9.01
N LEU A 94 0.64 -5.86 8.50
CA LEU A 94 0.55 -6.96 7.53
C LEU A 94 -0.12 -8.20 8.13
N ALA A 95 0.15 -8.53 9.39
CA ALA A 95 -0.49 -9.64 10.08
C ALA A 95 -2.00 -9.40 10.25
N ILE A 96 -2.41 -8.21 10.67
CA ILE A 96 -3.83 -7.83 10.78
C ILE A 96 -4.51 -7.90 9.41
N TYR A 97 -3.88 -7.35 8.37
CA TYR A 97 -4.41 -7.41 7.01
C TYR A 97 -4.52 -8.85 6.50
N GLY A 98 -3.50 -9.68 6.74
CA GLY A 98 -3.50 -11.10 6.38
C GLY A 98 -4.61 -11.87 7.08
N ALA A 99 -4.80 -11.65 8.38
CA ALA A 99 -5.89 -12.22 9.15
C ALA A 99 -7.26 -11.81 8.60
N TYR A 100 -7.43 -10.53 8.24
CA TYR A 100 -8.68 -10.03 7.63
C TYR A 100 -8.95 -10.69 6.27
N VAL A 101 -7.95 -10.76 5.38
CA VAL A 101 -8.10 -11.38 4.05
C VAL A 101 -8.44 -12.87 4.18
N MET A 102 -7.76 -13.58 5.08
CA MET A 102 -8.03 -15.00 5.32
C MET A 102 -9.41 -15.22 5.92
N GLY A 103 -9.79 -14.42 6.92
CA GLY A 103 -11.12 -14.44 7.54
C GLY A 103 -12.24 -14.16 6.53
N LYS A 104 -12.05 -13.17 5.64
CA LYS A 104 -13.00 -12.88 4.56
C LYS A 104 -13.15 -14.06 3.60
N LYS A 105 -12.03 -14.66 3.17
CA LYS A 105 -12.04 -15.81 2.26
C LYS A 105 -12.75 -17.04 2.84
N ILE A 106 -12.58 -17.27 4.15
CA ILE A 106 -13.29 -18.31 4.88
C ILE A 106 -14.78 -17.96 4.97
N GLY A 107 -15.11 -16.74 5.41
CA GLY A 107 -16.48 -16.25 5.55
C GLY A 107 -17.28 -16.33 4.24
N ASP A 108 -16.69 -15.93 3.11
CA ASP A 108 -17.34 -16.01 1.79
C ASP A 108 -17.58 -17.47 1.35
N ARG A 109 -16.78 -18.44 1.82
CA ARG A 109 -17.00 -19.87 1.54
C ARG A 109 -18.09 -20.51 2.43
N PHE A 110 -18.28 -20.00 3.64
CA PHE A 110 -19.30 -20.48 4.59
C PHE A 110 -20.60 -19.68 4.52
N LYS A 111 -20.65 -18.64 3.70
CA LYS A 111 -21.87 -17.88 3.42
C LYS A 111 -22.82 -18.76 2.59
N VAL A 112 -23.71 -19.48 3.29
CA VAL A 112 -24.91 -20.13 2.73
C VAL A 112 -25.93 -19.07 2.35
#